data_AF-A0A2V7QG29-F1
#
_entry.id   AF-A0A2V7QG29-F1
#
_cell.length_a   1.000
_cell.length_b   1.000
_cell.length_c   1.000
_cell.angle_alpha   90.00
_cell.angle_beta   90.00
_cell.angle_gamma   90.00
#
_symmetry.space_group_name_H-M   'P 1'
#
loop_
_entity.id
_entity.type
_entity.pdbx_description
1 polymer ?
#
loop_
_entity_poly.entity_id
_entity_poly.type
_entity_poly.pdbx_seq_one_letter_code
_entity_poly.pdbx_strand_id
1 'polypeptide(L)'
;VSSFRRAGDLAPMMFQATIHLGLVLNHLGRSDEAIGPLEVAVTTSGRHPWTLAALAVCYSSLGRQADVEAIHDELVARARREYLQSTVRAIVVASLGRMDDTFALLDRACDEHDGILVYSKRYPFFKQLQADPRMARVYQRIGFPDTGPYGANSTSP
;
A
#
# COMPACT_ATOMS: atom_id res chain seq x y z
N VAL A 1 2.44 -10.60 -14.53
CA VAL A 1 1.41 -11.54 -14.01
C VAL A 1 1.95 -12.97 -13.95
N SER A 2 2.40 -13.56 -15.07
CA SER A 2 2.94 -14.95 -15.11
C SER A 2 4.09 -15.21 -14.13
N SER A 3 5.07 -14.29 -14.04
CA SER A 3 6.21 -14.45 -13.14
C SER A 3 5.83 -14.43 -11.65
N PHE A 4 4.87 -13.60 -11.25
CA PHE A 4 4.40 -13.54 -9.85
C PHE A 4 3.53 -14.73 -9.47
N ARG A 5 2.72 -15.24 -10.41
CA ARG A 5 1.94 -16.47 -10.19
C ARG A 5 2.86 -17.65 -9.89
N ARG A 6 3.88 -17.83 -10.74
CA ARG A 6 4.90 -18.87 -10.55
C ARG A 6 5.65 -18.74 -9.23
N ALA A 7 5.95 -17.51 -8.78
CA ALA A 7 6.58 -17.29 -7.48
C ALA A 7 5.67 -17.69 -6.30
N GLY A 8 4.36 -17.40 -6.38
CA GLY A 8 3.38 -17.84 -5.38
C GLY A 8 3.24 -19.37 -5.33
N ASP A 9 3.30 -20.03 -6.49
CA ASP A 9 3.22 -21.50 -6.59
C ASP A 9 4.46 -22.19 -5.98
N LEU A 10 5.65 -21.57 -6.06
CA LEU A 10 6.92 -22.15 -5.59
C LEU A 10 7.21 -21.91 -4.11
N ALA A 11 6.62 -20.87 -3.51
CA ALA A 11 6.82 -20.54 -2.10
C ALA A 11 5.54 -19.93 -1.49
N PRO A 12 4.57 -20.75 -1.04
CA PRO A 12 3.30 -20.29 -0.47
C PRO A 12 3.45 -19.37 0.77
N MET A 13 4.61 -19.37 1.43
CA MET A 13 4.95 -18.51 2.55
C MET A 13 5.47 -17.11 2.13
N MET A 14 5.78 -16.90 0.85
CA MET A 14 6.17 -15.59 0.30
C MET A 14 4.92 -14.77 -0.09
N PHE A 15 4.14 -14.33 0.91
CA PHE A 15 2.96 -13.48 0.71
C PHE A 15 3.25 -12.19 -0.08
N GLN A 16 4.51 -11.74 -0.08
CA GLN A 16 4.97 -10.61 -0.89
C GLN A 16 4.69 -10.82 -2.38
N ALA A 17 4.93 -12.01 -2.95
CA ALA A 17 4.65 -12.26 -4.35
C ALA A 17 3.16 -12.13 -4.68
N THR A 18 2.30 -12.60 -3.77
CA THR A 18 0.84 -12.53 -3.90
C THR A 18 0.32 -11.10 -3.75
N ILE A 19 0.89 -10.29 -2.84
CA ILE A 19 0.61 -8.86 -2.74
C ILE A 19 0.89 -8.18 -4.09
N HIS A 20 2.07 -8.37 -4.66
CA HIS A 20 2.43 -7.74 -5.92
C HIS A 20 1.55 -8.23 -7.08
N LEU A 21 1.22 -9.52 -7.13
CA LEU A 21 0.27 -10.06 -8.10
C LEU A 21 -1.09 -9.38 -7.99
N GLY A 22 -1.65 -9.31 -6.78
CA GLY A 22 -2.95 -8.71 -6.53
C GLY A 22 -2.99 -7.24 -6.90
N LEU A 23 -1.97 -6.46 -6.53
CA LEU A 23 -1.87 -5.05 -6.91
C LEU A 23 -1.71 -4.83 -8.41
N VAL A 24 -0.98 -5.70 -9.12
CA VAL A 24 -0.86 -5.64 -10.58
C VAL A 24 -2.19 -5.98 -11.25
N LEU A 25 -2.88 -7.03 -10.78
CA LEU A 25 -4.21 -7.39 -11.27
C LEU A 25 -5.20 -6.23 -11.06
N ASN A 26 -5.19 -5.63 -9.86
CA ASN A 26 -5.98 -4.45 -9.56
C ASN A 26 -5.64 -3.27 -10.48
N HIS A 27 -4.35 -3.03 -10.75
CA HIS A 27 -3.93 -1.97 -11.66
C HIS A 27 -4.46 -2.19 -13.09
N LEU A 28 -4.57 -3.44 -13.54
CA LEU A 28 -5.11 -3.85 -14.83
C LEU A 28 -6.65 -3.90 -14.86
N GLY A 29 -7.34 -3.51 -13.79
CA GLY A 29 -8.81 -3.56 -13.69
C GLY A 29 -9.38 -4.97 -13.48
N ARG A 30 -8.53 -5.94 -13.10
CA ARG A 30 -8.87 -7.36 -12.87
C ARG A 30 -8.86 -7.68 -11.38
N SER A 31 -9.46 -6.80 -10.59
CA SER A 31 -9.40 -6.87 -9.11
C SER A 31 -10.14 -8.09 -8.55
N ASP A 32 -11.12 -8.61 -9.27
CA ASP A 32 -11.85 -9.83 -8.97
C ASP A 32 -10.93 -11.06 -8.95
N GLU A 33 -10.03 -11.18 -9.93
CA GLU A 33 -9.04 -12.28 -9.99
C GLU A 33 -8.00 -12.22 -8.86
N ALA A 34 -7.85 -11.05 -8.21
CA ALA A 34 -6.90 -10.86 -7.12
C ALA A 34 -7.43 -11.36 -5.77
N ILE A 35 -8.75 -11.41 -5.57
CA ILE A 35 -9.37 -11.66 -4.25
C ILE A 35 -8.98 -13.02 -3.70
N GLY A 36 -9.26 -14.11 -4.42
CA GLY A 36 -8.98 -15.47 -3.94
C GLY A 36 -7.51 -15.69 -3.52
N PRO A 37 -6.53 -15.35 -4.37
CA PRO A 37 -5.11 -15.42 -3.99
C PRO A 37 -4.76 -14.56 -2.77
N LEU A 38 -5.30 -13.33 -2.67
CA LEU A 38 -5.03 -12.45 -1.53
C LEU A 38 -5.68 -12.95 -0.24
N GLU A 39 -6.87 -13.55 -0.28
CA GLU A 39 -7.51 -14.19 0.88
C GLU A 39 -6.70 -15.36 1.41
N VAL A 40 -6.15 -16.19 0.50
CA VAL A 40 -5.20 -17.24 0.87
C VAL A 40 -3.96 -16.63 1.53
N ALA A 41 -3.37 -15.58 0.95
CA ALA A 41 -2.21 -14.90 1.52
C ALA A 41 -2.50 -14.28 2.90
N VAL A 42 -3.69 -13.69 3.10
CA VAL A 42 -4.13 -13.21 4.42
C VAL A 42 -4.17 -14.36 5.42
N THR A 43 -4.74 -15.51 5.03
CA THR A 43 -4.84 -16.67 5.92
C THR A 43 -3.47 -17.27 6.25
N THR A 44 -2.64 -17.55 5.25
CA THR A 44 -1.33 -18.22 5.44
C THR A 44 -0.29 -17.34 6.11
N SER A 45 -0.40 -16.01 5.98
CA SER A 45 0.48 -15.06 6.66
C SER A 45 0.09 -14.77 8.12
N GLY A 46 -0.95 -15.42 8.65
CA GLY A 46 -1.49 -15.08 9.98
C GLY A 46 -2.08 -13.67 10.02
N ARG A 47 -2.74 -13.27 8.92
CA ARG A 47 -3.34 -11.94 8.71
C ARG A 47 -2.32 -10.81 8.80
N HIS A 48 -1.21 -10.93 8.09
CA HIS A 48 -0.18 -9.90 8.08
C HIS A 48 -0.75 -8.53 7.60
N PRO A 49 -0.39 -7.39 8.23
CA PRO A 49 -1.02 -6.09 7.91
C PRO A 49 -0.92 -5.68 6.42
N TRP A 50 0.18 -6.02 5.75
CA TRP A 50 0.36 -5.73 4.33
C TRP A 50 -0.51 -6.60 3.40
N THR A 51 -0.83 -7.84 3.78
CA THR A 51 -1.76 -8.67 2.98
C THR A 51 -3.19 -8.15 3.12
N LEU A 52 -3.56 -7.72 4.33
CA LEU A 52 -4.83 -7.03 4.60
C LEU A 52 -4.95 -5.73 3.79
N ALA A 53 -3.91 -4.91 3.75
CA ALA A 53 -3.92 -3.68 2.93
C ALA A 53 -4.06 -3.96 1.43
N ALA A 54 -3.40 -5.00 0.91
CA ALA A 54 -3.52 -5.36 -0.51
C ALA A 54 -4.95 -5.81 -0.86
N LEU A 55 -5.56 -6.59 0.04
CA LEU A 55 -6.95 -7.03 -0.09
C LEU A 55 -7.92 -5.84 -0.01
N ALA A 56 -7.72 -4.91 0.93
CA ALA A 56 -8.51 -3.69 1.06
C ALA A 56 -8.47 -2.82 -0.22
N VAL A 57 -7.29 -2.66 -0.85
CA VAL A 57 -7.17 -1.95 -2.13
C VAL A 57 -8.00 -2.63 -3.23
N CYS A 58 -7.97 -3.97 -3.31
CA CYS A 58 -8.74 -4.69 -4.32
C CYS A 58 -10.25 -4.63 -4.04
N TYR A 59 -10.67 -4.74 -2.78
CA TYR A 59 -12.08 -4.58 -2.38
C TYR A 59 -12.63 -3.20 -2.69
N SER A 60 -11.86 -2.15 -2.41
CA SER A 60 -12.24 -0.78 -2.76
C SER A 60 -12.52 -0.61 -4.25
N SER A 61 -11.63 -1.13 -5.12
CA SER A 61 -11.82 -1.09 -6.58
C SER A 61 -13.06 -1.86 -7.07
N LEU A 62 -13.54 -2.83 -6.29
CA LEU A 62 -14.76 -3.60 -6.58
C LEU A 62 -16.03 -3.01 -5.93
N GLY A 63 -15.93 -1.87 -5.24
CA GLY A 63 -17.04 -1.27 -4.51
C GLY A 63 -17.46 -2.04 -3.25
N ARG A 64 -16.61 -2.97 -2.78
CA ARG A 64 -16.85 -3.81 -1.60
C ARG A 64 -16.49 -3.08 -0.30
N GLN A 65 -17.12 -1.93 -0.09
CA GLN A 65 -16.78 -1.01 0.99
C GLN A 65 -16.88 -1.64 2.39
N ALA A 66 -17.92 -2.45 2.63
CA ALA A 66 -18.12 -3.14 3.91
C ALA A 66 -16.93 -4.06 4.29
N ASP A 67 -16.32 -4.71 3.30
CA ASP A 67 -15.14 -5.55 3.52
C ASP A 67 -13.88 -4.72 3.85
N VAL A 68 -13.75 -3.53 3.25
CA VAL A 68 -12.67 -2.59 3.58
C VAL A 68 -12.85 -2.07 5.01
N GLU A 69 -14.08 -1.75 5.41
CA GLU A 69 -14.43 -1.32 6.77
C GLU A 69 -14.06 -2.40 7.80
N ALA A 70 -14.35 -3.67 7.52
CA ALA A 70 -13.98 -4.78 8.39
C ALA A 70 -12.46 -4.89 8.59
N ILE A 71 -11.68 -4.71 7.51
CA ILE A 71 -10.20 -4.70 7.59
C ILE A 71 -9.72 -3.49 8.39
N HIS A 72 -10.30 -2.32 8.17
CA HIS A 72 -9.99 -1.12 8.94
C HIS A 72 -10.19 -1.34 10.44
N ASP A 73 -11.36 -1.87 10.83
CA ASP A 73 -11.72 -2.09 12.22
C ASP A 73 -10.81 -3.12 12.91
N GLU A 74 -10.42 -4.17 12.19
CA GLU A 74 -9.41 -5.11 12.65
C GLU A 74 -8.08 -4.41 12.92
N LEU A 75 -7.57 -3.59 11.99
CA LEU A 75 -6.30 -2.88 12.18
C LEU A 75 -6.39 -1.85 13.31
N VAL A 76 -7.53 -1.18 13.51
CA VAL A 76 -7.75 -0.29 14.64
C VAL A 76 -7.72 -1.05 15.97
N ALA A 77 -8.35 -2.23 16.04
CA ALA A 77 -8.34 -3.05 17.24
C ALA A 77 -6.92 -3.56 17.56
N ARG A 78 -6.17 -3.99 16.53
CA ARG A 78 -4.78 -4.45 16.66
C ARG A 78 -3.82 -3.33 17.07
N ALA A 79 -3.96 -2.13 16.51
CA ALA A 79 -3.11 -0.98 16.86
C ALA A 79 -3.16 -0.60 18.36
N ARG A 80 -4.18 -1.05 19.10
CA ARG A 80 -4.27 -0.87 20.56
C ARG A 80 -3.38 -1.83 21.36
N ARG A 81 -2.89 -2.90 20.73
CA ARG A 81 -2.19 -4.02 21.39
C ARG A 81 -0.80 -4.25 20.82
N GLU A 82 -0.57 -3.87 19.58
CA GLU A 82 0.70 -4.04 18.89
C GLU A 82 1.02 -2.82 18.01
N TYR A 83 2.30 -2.67 17.69
CA TYR A 83 2.73 -1.68 16.71
C TYR A 83 2.26 -2.09 15.32
N LEU A 84 1.62 -1.14 14.62
CA LEU A 84 1.27 -1.24 13.22
C LEU A 84 1.79 -0.02 12.48
N GLN A 85 2.49 -0.25 11.37
CA GLN A 85 3.02 0.81 10.51
C GLN A 85 1.90 1.79 10.11
N SER A 86 2.13 3.08 10.32
CA SER A 86 1.15 4.12 9.97
C SER A 86 0.80 4.11 8.50
N THR A 87 1.74 3.76 7.60
CA THR A 87 1.47 3.67 6.16
C THR A 87 0.46 2.57 5.81
N VAL A 88 0.52 1.41 6.46
CA VAL A 88 -0.45 0.33 6.20
C VAL A 88 -1.86 0.80 6.53
N ARG A 89 -2.01 1.48 7.66
CA ARG A 89 -3.28 2.07 8.09
C ARG A 89 -3.72 3.15 7.10
N ALA A 90 -2.80 4.01 6.66
CA ALA A 90 -3.08 5.07 5.70
C ALA A 90 -3.64 4.51 4.38
N ILE A 91 -3.06 3.41 3.87
CA ILE A 91 -3.52 2.73 2.64
C ILE A 91 -4.94 2.21 2.82
N VAL A 92 -5.25 1.55 3.94
CA VAL A 92 -6.60 1.01 4.18
C VAL A 92 -7.63 2.13 4.34
N VAL A 93 -7.29 3.20 5.06
CA VAL A 93 -8.14 4.40 5.20
C VAL A 93 -8.35 5.12 3.86
N ALA A 94 -7.33 5.13 3.00
CA ALA A 94 -7.44 5.68 1.65
C ALA A 94 -8.42 4.86 0.80
N SER A 95 -8.36 3.52 0.91
CA SER A 95 -9.30 2.61 0.28
C SER A 95 -10.75 2.80 0.76
N LEU A 96 -10.97 3.48 1.89
CA LEU A 96 -12.29 3.91 2.36
C LEU A 96 -12.74 5.26 1.80
N GLY A 97 -11.88 5.96 1.06
CA GLY A 97 -12.12 7.33 0.58
C GLY A 97 -11.93 8.42 1.63
N ARG A 98 -11.45 8.09 2.84
CA ARG A 98 -11.29 9.03 3.96
C ARG A 98 -9.95 9.77 3.90
N MET A 99 -9.82 10.64 2.89
CA MET A 99 -8.51 11.15 2.50
C MET A 99 -7.84 12.06 3.55
N ASP A 100 -8.61 12.79 4.35
CA ASP A 100 -8.03 13.63 5.42
C ASP A 100 -7.38 12.77 6.52
N ASP A 101 -8.06 11.69 6.93
CA ASP A 101 -7.52 10.71 7.87
C ASP A 101 -6.30 9.98 7.28
N THR A 102 -6.32 9.68 5.98
CA THR A 102 -5.16 9.13 5.27
C THR A 102 -3.95 10.04 5.39
N PHE A 103 -4.09 11.34 5.11
CA PHE A 103 -2.95 12.26 5.17
C PHE A 103 -2.46 12.52 6.59
N ALA A 104 -3.33 12.46 7.59
CA ALA A 104 -2.91 12.46 8.99
C ALA A 104 -2.05 11.22 9.34
N LEU A 105 -2.40 10.06 8.80
CA LEU A 105 -1.60 8.83 8.97
C LEU A 105 -0.30 8.86 8.17
N LEU A 106 -0.30 9.44 6.96
CA LEU A 106 0.94 9.63 6.18
C LEU A 106 1.88 10.62 6.86
N ASP A 107 1.33 11.66 7.51
CA ASP A 107 2.13 12.58 8.30
C ASP A 107 2.84 11.87 9.45
N ARG A 108 2.10 11.03 10.16
CA ARG A 108 2.65 10.21 11.23
C ARG A 108 3.68 9.22 10.70
N ALA A 109 3.46 8.63 9.53
CA ALA A 109 4.43 7.75 8.88
C ALA A 109 5.74 8.47 8.51
N CYS A 110 5.68 9.77 8.16
CA CYS A 110 6.88 10.59 7.98
C CYS A 110 7.62 10.80 9.31
N ASP A 111 6.90 11.10 10.40
CA ASP A 111 7.49 11.26 11.75
C ASP A 111 8.12 9.96 12.27
N GLU A 112 7.52 8.83 11.92
CA GLU A 112 8.00 7.47 12.26
C GLU A 112 9.14 7.00 11.34
N HIS A 113 9.55 7.81 10.35
CA HIS A 113 10.52 7.45 9.32
C HIS A 113 10.20 6.12 8.61
N ASP A 114 8.93 5.89 8.29
CA ASP A 114 8.47 4.66 7.66
C ASP A 114 9.09 4.51 6.26
N GLY A 115 10.06 3.60 6.16
CA GLY A 115 10.89 3.42 4.97
C GLY A 115 10.10 3.06 3.71
N ILE A 116 8.86 2.56 3.81
CA ILE A 116 8.07 2.26 2.61
C ILE A 116 7.70 3.52 1.82
N LEU A 117 7.65 4.69 2.48
CA LEU A 117 7.30 5.96 1.84
C LEU A 117 8.30 6.34 0.72
N VAL A 118 9.54 5.86 0.76
CA VAL A 118 10.52 6.10 -0.33
C VAL A 118 10.15 5.39 -1.64
N TYR A 119 9.21 4.45 -1.61
CA TYR A 119 8.70 3.79 -2.81
C TYR A 119 7.38 4.38 -3.30
N SER A 120 6.76 5.29 -2.54
CA SER A 120 5.38 5.76 -2.74
C SER A 120 5.12 6.45 -4.09
N LYS A 121 6.13 7.05 -4.75
CA LYS A 121 5.99 7.60 -6.10
C LYS A 121 5.63 6.55 -7.16
N ARG A 122 6.03 5.29 -6.97
CA ARG A 122 5.92 4.21 -7.98
C ARG A 122 5.17 2.99 -7.48
N TYR A 123 5.10 2.78 -6.17
CA TYR A 123 4.59 1.55 -5.62
C TYR A 123 3.05 1.48 -5.77
N PRO A 124 2.47 0.40 -6.33
CA PRO A 124 1.04 0.37 -6.69
C PRO A 124 0.05 0.60 -5.55
N PHE A 125 0.44 0.34 -4.30
CA PHE A 125 -0.39 0.69 -3.13
C PHE A 125 -0.78 2.17 -3.07
N PHE A 126 0.10 3.04 -3.56
CA PHE A 126 -0.11 4.49 -3.53
C PHE A 126 -0.80 5.01 -4.78
N LYS A 127 -1.28 4.16 -5.69
CA LYS A 127 -1.86 4.59 -6.98
C LYS A 127 -2.93 5.68 -6.81
N GLN A 128 -3.82 5.52 -5.82
CA GLN A 128 -4.86 6.52 -5.52
C GLN A 128 -4.32 7.82 -4.91
N LEU A 129 -3.20 7.75 -4.18
CA LEU A 129 -2.58 8.88 -3.50
C LEU A 129 -1.66 9.68 -4.42
N GLN A 130 -1.04 9.02 -5.41
CA GLN A 130 -0.08 9.63 -6.33
C GLN A 130 -0.67 10.81 -7.13
N ALA A 131 -1.99 10.85 -7.33
CA ALA A 131 -2.67 11.95 -8.00
C ALA A 131 -3.08 13.09 -7.05
N ASP A 132 -3.04 12.87 -5.72
CA ASP A 132 -3.43 13.89 -4.75
C ASP A 132 -2.29 14.91 -4.54
N PRO A 133 -2.56 16.22 -4.70
CA PRO A 133 -1.53 17.26 -4.61
C PRO A 133 -0.86 17.32 -3.24
N ARG A 134 -1.52 16.84 -2.17
CA ARG A 134 -0.94 16.80 -0.81
C ARG A 134 0.23 15.84 -0.68
N MET A 135 0.41 14.90 -1.61
CA MET A 135 1.62 14.05 -1.66
C MET A 135 2.91 14.85 -1.85
N ALA A 136 2.86 16.05 -2.44
CA ALA A 136 4.02 16.92 -2.55
C ALA A 136 4.65 17.22 -1.18
N ARG A 137 3.82 17.49 -0.16
CA ARG A 137 4.28 17.69 1.22
C ARG A 137 4.90 16.43 1.80
N VAL A 138 4.29 15.27 1.57
CA VAL A 138 4.81 13.97 2.03
C VAL A 138 6.20 13.71 1.43
N TYR A 139 6.39 13.98 0.15
CA TYR A 139 7.68 13.84 -0.53
C TYR A 139 8.75 14.79 0.02
N GLN A 140 8.40 16.04 0.31
CA GLN A 140 9.32 16.98 0.95
C GLN A 140 9.77 16.47 2.34
N ARG A 141 8.82 15.98 3.15
CA ARG A 141 9.12 15.49 4.51
C ARG A 141 10.04 14.27 4.53
N ILE A 142 9.96 13.39 3.53
CA ILE A 142 10.85 12.22 3.42
C ILE A 142 12.12 12.51 2.61
N GLY A 143 12.38 13.77 2.24
CA GLY A 143 13.60 14.19 1.56
C GLY A 143 13.71 13.72 0.11
N PHE A 144 12.58 13.49 -0.58
CA PHE A 144 12.64 13.23 -2.02
C PHE A 144 13.19 14.47 -2.73
N PRO A 145 14.20 14.34 -3.60
CA PRO A 145 14.67 15.47 -4.38
C PRO A 145 13.54 16.01 -5.24
N ASP A 146 13.39 17.34 -5.25
CA ASP A 146 12.62 18.03 -6.26
C ASP A 146 13.20 17.62 -7.61
N THR A 147 12.38 17.03 -8.45
CA THR A 147 12.82 16.42 -9.71
C THR A 147 13.25 17.50 -10.70
N GLY A 148 14.50 17.96 -10.59
CA GLY A 148 15.28 18.30 -11.77
C GLY A 148 15.60 17.00 -12.53
N PRO A 149 15.73 17.03 -13.87
CA PRO A 149 16.14 15.85 -14.63
C PRO A 149 17.46 15.32 -14.05
N TYR A 150 17.49 14.02 -13.78
CA TYR A 150 18.69 13.30 -13.36
C TYR A 150 19.76 13.52 -14.44
N GLY A 151 20.71 14.44 -14.20
CA GLY A 151 21.79 14.76 -15.14
C GLY A 151 22.14 16.24 -15.35
N ALA A 152 21.50 17.20 -14.70
CA ALA A 152 21.94 18.60 -14.75
C ALA A 152 22.62 19.01 -13.44
N ASN A 153 23.93 19.25 -13.52
CA ASN A 153 24.80 19.90 -12.54
C ASN A 153 25.35 19.03 -11.41
N SER A 154 26.39 18.27 -11.75
CA SER A 154 27.57 18.14 -10.88
C SER A 154 28.83 18.50 -11.68
N THR A 155 28.90 19.74 -12.14
CA THR A 155 30.18 20.45 -12.30
C THR A 155 30.21 21.53 -11.25
N SER A 156 30.87 21.24 -10.13
CA SER A 156 31.33 22.25 -9.18
C SER A 156 32.85 22.37 -9.31
N PRO A 157 33.39 23.60 -9.15
CA PRO A 157 34.79 23.95 -9.39
C PRO A 157 35.76 23.42 -8.35
#